data_AF-A0A942DU80-F1
#
_entry.id   AF-A0A942DU80-F1
#
_cell.length_a   1.000
_cell.length_b   1.000
_cell.length_c   1.000
_cell.angle_alpha   90.00
_cell.angle_beta   90.00
_cell.angle_gamma   90.00
#
_symmetry.space_group_name_H-M   'P 1'
#
loop_
_entity.id
_entity.type
_entity.pdbx_description
1 polymer ?
#
loop_
_entity_poly.entity_id
_entity_poly.type
_entity_poly.pdbx_seq_one_letter_code
_entity_poly.pdbx_strand_id
1 'polypeptide(L)'
;MKKTVGFLAFASVQILLVVMHIHKRSLFVRELYQEQRTNSATHDVELKKQKLAAQLYVCKNPEAIKEFATHQLSMKPIALTQIKTVESV
;
A
#
# COMPACT_ATOMS: atom_id res chain seq x y z
N MET A 1 33.67 -34.42 42.93
CA MET A 1 33.03 -34.74 41.64
C MET A 1 31.58 -34.25 41.50
N LYS A 2 30.69 -34.39 42.49
CA LYS A 2 29.28 -33.93 42.35
C LYS A 2 29.14 -32.40 42.11
N LYS A 3 30.01 -31.59 42.71
CA LYS A 3 29.99 -30.12 42.57
C LYS A 3 30.38 -29.63 41.16
N THR A 4 31.31 -30.31 40.49
CA THR A 4 31.73 -29.96 39.12
C THR A 4 30.66 -30.33 38.09
N VAL A 5 29.93 -31.43 38.32
CA VAL A 5 28.79 -31.83 37.48
C VAL A 5 27.64 -30.82 37.58
N GLY A 6 27.33 -30.34 38.79
CA GLY A 6 26.30 -29.30 38.98
C GLY A 6 26.66 -27.97 38.29
N PHE A 7 27.92 -27.57 38.36
CA PHE A 7 28.40 -26.36 37.67
C PHE A 7 28.35 -26.52 36.15
N LEU A 8 28.75 -27.68 35.62
CA LEU A 8 28.68 -27.97 34.20
C LEU A 8 27.24 -28.00 33.68
N ALA A 9 26.32 -28.61 34.44
CA ALA A 9 24.90 -28.61 34.12
C ALA A 9 24.33 -27.18 34.11
N PHE A 10 24.65 -26.37 35.12
CA PHE A 10 24.23 -24.97 35.17
C PHE A 10 24.75 -24.16 33.98
N ALA A 11 26.04 -24.27 33.65
CA ALA A 11 26.63 -23.59 32.49
C ALA A 11 25.96 -24.01 31.18
N SER A 12 25.66 -25.31 31.02
CA SER A 12 25.00 -25.81 29.81
C SER A 12 23.58 -25.24 29.63
N VAL A 13 22.80 -25.13 30.72
CA VAL A 13 21.47 -24.51 30.70
C VAL A 13 21.56 -23.03 30.33
N GLN A 14 22.53 -22.31 30.89
CA GLN A 14 22.72 -20.89 30.54
C GLN A 14 23.06 -20.70 29.06
N ILE A 15 23.94 -21.53 28.50
CA ILE A 15 24.27 -21.49 27.07
C ILE A 15 23.02 -21.78 26.23
N LEU A 16 22.23 -22.80 26.60
CA LEU A 16 21.00 -23.15 25.91
C LEU A 16 19.99 -21.99 25.93
N LEU A 17 19.82 -21.33 27.07
CA LEU A 17 18.93 -20.17 27.19
C LEU A 17 19.38 -19.00 26.31
N VAL A 18 20.69 -18.71 26.26
CA VAL A 18 21.24 -17.66 25.40
C VAL A 18 20.99 -17.98 23.92
N VAL A 19 21.28 -19.21 23.48
CA VAL A 19 21.03 -19.65 22.11
C VAL A 19 19.54 -19.58 21.77
N MET A 20 18.66 -20.02 22.67
CA MET A 20 17.22 -19.94 22.48
C MET A 20 16.74 -18.49 22.35
N HIS A 21 17.29 -17.58 23.17
CA HIS A 21 16.95 -16.16 23.12
C HIS A 21 17.36 -15.52 21.79
N ILE A 22 18.59 -15.81 21.33
CA ILE A 22 19.10 -15.33 20.04
C ILE A 22 18.25 -15.87 18.89
N HIS A 23 17.95 -17.18 18.91
CA HIS A 23 17.13 -17.82 17.88
C HIS A 23 15.73 -17.19 17.80
N LYS A 24 15.09 -16.96 18.95
CA LYS A 24 13.77 -16.30 19.01
C LYS A 24 13.82 -14.87 18.47
N ARG A 25 14.84 -14.09 18.83
CA ARG A 25 15.02 -12.73 18.28
C ARG A 25 15.24 -12.75 16.78
N SER A 26 16.05 -13.69 16.28
CA SER A 26 16.31 -13.83 14.86
C SER A 26 15.04 -14.16 14.07
N LEU A 27 14.20 -15.07 14.59
CA LEU A 27 12.91 -15.39 13.99
C LEU A 27 12.00 -14.16 13.98
N PHE A 28 11.89 -13.45 15.10
CA PHE A 28 11.05 -12.26 15.21
C PHE A 28 11.45 -11.17 14.22
N VAL A 29 12.75 -10.88 14.08
CA VAL A 29 13.27 -9.92 13.10
C VAL A 29 12.96 -10.36 11.67
N ARG A 30 13.06 -11.66 11.37
CA ARG A 30 12.75 -12.18 10.04
C ARG A 30 11.27 -11.98 9.69
N GLU A 31 10.37 -12.31 10.61
CA GLU A 31 8.93 -12.14 10.42
C GLU A 31 8.58 -10.65 10.25
N LEU A 32 9.14 -9.77 11.08
CA LEU A 32 8.97 -8.31 10.93
C LEU A 32 9.43 -7.81 9.55
N TYR A 33 10.55 -8.32 9.03
CA TYR A 33 11.02 -7.93 7.72
C TYR A 33 10.10 -8.42 6.59
N GLN A 34 9.56 -9.63 6.71
CA GLN A 34 8.59 -10.16 5.73
C GLN A 34 7.28 -9.36 5.77
N GLU A 35 6.80 -9.03 6.96
CA GLU A 35 5.63 -8.18 7.15
C GLU A 35 5.86 -6.79 6.56
N GLN A 36 7.00 -6.16 6.87
CA GLN A 36 7.36 -4.85 6.34
C GLN A 36 7.43 -4.88 4.81
N ARG A 37 8.04 -5.90 4.21
CA ARG A 37 8.11 -6.04 2.75
C ARG A 37 6.72 -6.12 2.11
N THR A 38 5.81 -6.87 2.75
CA THR A 38 4.44 -7.03 2.28
C THR A 38 3.67 -5.71 2.41
N ASN A 39 3.83 -5.01 3.54
CA ASN A 39 3.23 -3.70 3.81
C ASN A 39 3.76 -2.61 2.88
N SER A 40 5.05 -2.64 2.51
CA SER A 40 5.60 -1.73 1.51
C SER A 40 5.00 -1.97 0.14
N ALA A 41 4.85 -3.24 -0.27
CA ALA A 41 4.24 -3.57 -1.56
C ALA A 41 2.77 -3.13 -1.64
N THR A 42 1.99 -3.29 -0.57
CA THR A 42 0.61 -2.79 -0.53
C THR A 42 0.56 -1.26 -0.51
N HIS A 43 1.45 -0.61 0.23
CA HIS A 43 1.55 0.85 0.24
C HIS A 43 1.89 1.43 -1.14
N ASP A 44 2.81 0.81 -1.88
CA ASP A 44 3.17 1.22 -3.24
C ASP A 44 1.99 1.10 -4.22
N VAL A 45 1.18 0.05 -4.09
CA VAL A 45 -0.04 -0.13 -4.90
C VAL A 45 -1.08 0.93 -4.57
N GLU A 46 -1.30 1.22 -3.28
CA GLU A 46 -2.24 2.25 -2.85
C GLU A 46 -1.80 3.65 -3.33
N LEU A 47 -0.51 3.97 -3.26
CA LEU A 47 0.04 5.20 -3.81
C LEU A 47 -0.17 5.30 -5.32
N LYS A 48 0.05 4.22 -6.07
CA LYS A 48 -0.22 4.18 -7.52
C LYS A 48 -1.68 4.44 -7.83
N LYS A 49 -2.60 3.81 -7.08
CA LYS A 49 -4.04 4.01 -7.21
C LYS A 49 -4.43 5.46 -6.95
N GLN A 50 -3.93 6.06 -5.87
CA GLN A 50 -4.20 7.47 -5.54
C GLN A 50 -3.66 8.42 -6.61
N LYS A 51 -2.45 8.17 -7.12
CA LYS A 51 -1.85 8.94 -8.21
C LYS A 51 -2.69 8.85 -9.49
N LEU A 52 -3.14 7.65 -9.85
CA LEU A 52 -3.99 7.44 -11.02
C LEU A 52 -5.36 8.11 -10.85
N ALA A 53 -5.96 8.02 -9.65
CA ALA A 53 -7.19 8.72 -9.34
C ALA A 53 -7.02 10.23 -9.49
N ALA A 54 -5.96 10.81 -8.93
CA ALA A 54 -5.65 12.22 -9.08
C ALA A 54 -5.45 12.63 -10.55
N GLN A 55 -4.74 11.83 -11.34
CA GLN A 55 -4.59 12.05 -12.78
C GLN A 55 -5.93 11.99 -13.51
N LEU A 56 -6.80 11.03 -13.18
CA LEU A 56 -8.15 10.95 -13.74
C LEU A 56 -9.00 12.16 -13.37
N TYR A 57 -8.91 12.66 -12.13
CA TYR A 57 -9.60 13.88 -11.72
C TYR A 57 -9.10 15.10 -12.51
N VAL A 58 -7.80 15.22 -12.74
CA VAL A 58 -7.22 16.29 -13.58
C VAL A 58 -7.65 16.16 -15.05
N CYS A 59 -7.65 14.95 -15.62
CA CYS A 59 -8.12 14.73 -16.99
C CYS A 59 -9.63 14.96 -17.15
N LYS A 60 -10.41 14.68 -16.09
CA LYS A 60 -11.84 15.00 -16.01
C LYS A 60 -12.11 16.47 -15.69
N ASN A 61 -11.16 17.39 -15.92
CA ASN A 61 -11.39 18.80 -15.70
C ASN A 61 -12.47 19.32 -16.68
N PRO A 62 -13.72 19.52 -16.22
CA PRO A 62 -14.83 19.82 -17.10
C PRO A 62 -14.69 21.22 -17.71
N GLU A 63 -13.94 22.12 -17.06
CA GLU A 63 -13.67 23.45 -17.57
C GLU A 63 -12.74 23.42 -18.78
N ALA A 64 -11.65 22.65 -18.71
CA ALA A 64 -10.74 22.48 -19.85
C ALA A 64 -11.44 21.80 -21.05
N ILE A 65 -12.31 20.83 -20.78
CA ILE A 65 -13.12 20.16 -21.81
C ILE A 65 -14.12 21.15 -22.43
N LYS A 66 -14.77 21.98 -21.59
CA LYS A 66 -15.72 23.00 -22.05
C LYS A 66 -15.01 24.05 -22.89
N GLU A 67 -13.85 24.53 -22.45
CA GLU A 67 -13.04 25.53 -23.14
C GLU A 67 -12.58 25.01 -24.51
N PHE A 68 -12.07 23.77 -24.56
CA PHE A 68 -11.72 23.10 -25.82
C PHE A 68 -12.94 22.96 -26.75
N ALA A 69 -14.08 22.52 -26.23
CA ALA A 69 -15.30 22.35 -27.00
C ALA A 69 -15.82 23.69 -27.57
N THR A 70 -15.80 24.77 -26.77
CA THR A 70 -16.27 26.08 -27.22
C THR A 70 -15.28 26.77 -28.16
N HIS A 71 -13.98 26.68 -27.90
CA HIS A 71 -12.97 27.44 -28.64
C HIS A 71 -12.40 26.70 -29.86
N GLN A 72 -12.11 25.40 -29.76
CA GLN A 72 -11.56 24.64 -30.89
C GLN A 72 -12.64 23.97 -31.73
N LEU A 73 -13.70 23.45 -31.10
CA LEU A 73 -14.79 22.76 -31.81
C LEU A 73 -15.97 23.69 -32.13
N SER A 74 -15.89 24.98 -31.77
CA SER A 74 -16.96 25.97 -31.96
C SER A 74 -18.33 25.53 -31.43
N MET A 75 -18.36 24.65 -30.43
CA MET A 75 -19.61 24.17 -29.83
C MET A 75 -20.26 25.30 -29.04
N LYS A 76 -21.58 25.43 -29.19
CA LYS A 76 -22.36 26.41 -28.43
C LYS A 76 -22.97 25.75 -27.18
N PRO A 77 -23.02 26.45 -26.04
CA PRO A 77 -23.73 25.93 -24.87
C PRO A 77 -25.21 25.77 -25.19
N ILE A 78 -25.73 24.56 -24.98
CA ILE A 78 -27.12 24.20 -25.23
C ILE A 78 -27.84 24.22 -23.88
N ALA A 79 -29.01 24.85 -23.81
CA ALA A 79 -29.84 24.80 -22.61
C ALA A 79 -30.45 23.39 -22.46
N LEU A 80 -30.56 22.88 -21.23
CA LEU A 80 -31.18 21.56 -20.95
C LEU A 80 -32.58 21.41 -21.54
N THR A 81 -33.31 22.53 -21.70
CA THR A 81 -34.64 22.60 -22.32
C THR A 81 -34.66 22.32 -23.83
N GLN A 82 -33.50 22.31 -24.49
CA GLN A 82 -33.35 22.09 -25.93
C GLN A 82 -32.89 20.66 -26.26
N ILE A 83 -32.62 19.83 -25.25
CA ILE A 83 -32.17 18.46 -25.43
C ILE A 83 -33.42 17.57 -25.63
N LYS A 84 -33.61 17.03 -26.85
CA LYS A 84 -34.58 15.95 -27.07
C LYS A 84 -34.08 14.70 -26.36
N THR A 85 -34.78 14.26 -25.32
CA THR A 85 -34.60 12.92 -24.75
C THR A 85 -34.95 11.91 -25.83
N VAL A 86 -33.94 11.19 -26.31
CA VAL A 86 -34.15 9.97 -27.07
C VAL A 86 -34.51 8.90 -26.03
N GLU A 87 -35.78 8.53 -25.95
CA GLU A 87 -36.19 7.36 -25.17
C GLU A 87 -35.45 6.16 -25.75
N SER A 88 -34.52 5.60 -24.99
CA SER A 88 -33.89 4.33 -25.31
C SER A 88 -34.92 3.23 -25.09
N VAL A 89 -35.40 2.65 -26.19
CA VAL A 89 -36.17 1.39 -26.21
C VAL A 89 -35.32 0.24 -25.71
#